data_AF-A0A3S0IL96-F1
#
_entry.id   AF-A0A3S0IL96-F1
#
_cell.length_a   1.000
_cell.length_b   1.000
_cell.length_c   1.000
_cell.angle_alpha   90.00
_cell.angle_beta   90.00
_cell.angle_gamma   90.00
#
_symmetry.space_group_name_H-M   'P 1'
#
loop_
_entity.id
_entity.type
_entity.pdbx_description
1 polymer ?
#
loop_
_entity_poly.entity_id
_entity_poly.type
_entity_poly.pdbx_seq_one_letter_code
_entity_poly.pdbx_strand_id
1 'polypeptide(L)'
;MVDVSKSRELLEKAIGQYFSENEKKYIYPLLLNWSGNADNIISWFENEPIPAFGNKTAKSLCGSGQAEQVIEYLKAIESGGFA
;
A
#
# COMPACT_ATOMS: atom_id res chain seq x y z
N MET A 1 -14.84 7.98 -14.55
CA MET A 1 -15.01 8.34 -13.13
C MET A 1 -14.51 7.13 -12.36
N VAL A 2 -13.38 7.20 -11.67
CA VAL A 2 -12.90 6.07 -10.86
C VAL A 2 -13.87 5.92 -9.70
N ASP A 3 -14.51 4.75 -9.60
CA ASP A 3 -15.39 4.46 -8.48
C ASP A 3 -14.50 4.21 -7.25
N VAL A 4 -14.31 5.27 -6.46
CA VAL A 4 -13.46 5.27 -5.26
C VAL A 4 -14.02 4.29 -4.23
N SER A 5 -15.34 4.11 -4.18
CA SER A 5 -16.02 3.16 -3.30
C SER A 5 -15.58 1.73 -3.61
N LYS A 6 -15.71 1.32 -4.87
CA LYS A 6 -15.28 -0.01 -5.33
C LYS A 6 -13.79 -0.25 -5.10
N SER A 7 -12.97 0.78 -5.34
CA SER A 7 -11.52 0.67 -5.13
C SER A 7 -11.18 0.47 -3.66
N ARG A 8 -11.85 1.18 -2.74
CA ARG A 8 -11.67 0.98 -1.30
C ARG A 8 -12.10 -0.41 -0.84
N GLU A 9 -13.26 -0.89 -1.31
CA GLU A 9 -13.73 -2.24 -0.98
C GLU A 9 -12.75 -3.33 -1.41
N LEU A 10 -12.12 -3.18 -2.58
CA LEU A 10 -11.09 -4.09 -3.06
C LEU A 10 -9.83 -4.06 -2.18
N LEU A 11 -9.35 -2.87 -1.83
CA LEU A 11 -8.21 -2.72 -0.93
C LEU A 11 -8.50 -3.31 0.46
N GLU A 12 -9.71 -3.10 0.99
CA GLU A 12 -10.11 -3.69 2.26
C GLU A 12 -10.07 -5.22 2.25
N LYS A 13 -10.56 -5.84 1.17
CA LYS A 13 -10.53 -7.30 1.04
C LYS A 13 -9.13 -7.86 0.79
N ALA A 14 -8.30 -7.17 0.02
CA ALA A 14 -6.99 -7.68 -0.39
C ALA A 14 -5.89 -7.44 0.64
N ILE A 15 -5.79 -6.21 1.15
CA ILE A 15 -4.69 -5.78 2.03
C ILE A 15 -5.15 -5.27 3.39
N GLY A 16 -6.46 -5.06 3.57
CA GLY A 16 -7.03 -4.50 4.80
C GLY A 16 -6.83 -5.34 6.05
N GLN A 17 -6.51 -6.63 5.94
CA GLN A 17 -6.18 -7.45 7.11
C GLN A 17 -4.82 -7.14 7.74
N TYR A 18 -3.93 -6.48 6.98
CA TYR A 18 -2.54 -6.21 7.41
C TYR A 18 -2.38 -4.87 8.13
N PHE A 19 -3.42 -4.02 8.09
CA PHE A 19 -3.36 -2.65 8.56
C PHE A 19 -4.53 -2.38 9.52
N SER A 20 -4.33 -1.50 10.47
CA SER A 20 -5.34 -0.95 11.38
C SER A 20 -6.19 0.10 10.67
N GLU A 21 -7.33 0.47 11.25
CA GLU A 21 -8.22 1.48 10.67
C GLU A 21 -7.55 2.84 10.43
N ASN A 22 -6.69 3.28 11.35
CA ASN A 22 -5.95 4.54 11.21
C ASN A 22 -4.92 4.48 10.08
N GLU A 23 -4.25 3.35 9.92
CA GLU A 23 -3.28 3.13 8.85
C GLU A 23 -4.00 3.15 7.51
N LYS A 24 -5.09 2.37 7.36
CA LYS A 24 -5.93 2.33 6.15
C LYS A 24 -6.40 3.71 5.69
N LYS A 25 -6.83 4.55 6.64
CA LYS A 25 -7.27 5.93 6.35
C LYS A 25 -6.17 6.77 5.71
N TYR A 26 -4.91 6.49 6.00
CA TYR A 26 -3.76 7.16 5.43
C TYR A 26 -3.31 6.50 4.11
N ILE A 27 -3.07 5.18 4.09
CA ILE A 27 -2.49 4.51 2.92
C ILE A 27 -3.44 4.40 1.72
N TYR A 28 -4.74 4.22 1.91
CA TYR A 28 -5.67 4.03 0.80
C TYR A 28 -5.76 5.25 -0.12
N PRO A 29 -6.05 6.47 0.37
CA PRO A 29 -6.06 7.64 -0.51
C PRO A 29 -4.69 7.93 -1.12
N LEU A 30 -3.59 7.69 -0.38
CA LEU A 30 -2.23 7.89 -0.88
C LEU A 30 -1.92 6.97 -2.08
N LEU A 31 -2.14 5.67 -1.92
CA LEU A 31 -1.88 4.67 -2.96
C LEU A 31 -2.82 4.86 -4.16
N LEU A 32 -4.09 5.21 -3.93
CA LEU A 32 -5.03 5.52 -5.00
C LEU A 32 -4.62 6.77 -5.78
N ASN A 33 -4.04 7.78 -5.11
CA ASN A 33 -3.50 8.95 -5.78
C ASN A 33 -2.30 8.63 -6.68
N TRP A 34 -1.45 7.67 -6.28
CA TRP A 34 -0.30 7.26 -7.09
C TRP A 34 -0.63 6.28 -8.22
N SER A 35 -1.46 5.27 -7.94
CA SER A 35 -1.74 4.17 -8.87
C SER A 35 -3.01 4.38 -9.70
N GLY A 36 -3.93 5.23 -9.24
CA GLY A 36 -5.21 5.52 -9.91
C GLY A 36 -6.32 4.47 -9.72
N ASN A 37 -5.98 3.21 -9.45
CA ASN A 37 -6.96 2.13 -9.21
C ASN A 37 -6.47 1.15 -8.12
N ALA A 38 -7.40 0.37 -7.54
CA ALA A 38 -7.05 -0.64 -6.55
C ALA A 38 -6.27 -1.83 -7.13
N ASP A 39 -6.53 -2.19 -8.39
CA ASP A 39 -5.94 -3.38 -9.02
C ASP A 39 -4.42 -3.25 -9.18
N ASN A 40 -3.92 -2.08 -9.58
CA ASN A 40 -2.48 -1.82 -9.67
C ASN A 40 -1.84 -1.80 -8.27
N ILE A 41 -2.53 -1.27 -7.26
CA ILE A 41 -2.04 -1.25 -5.88
C ILE A 41 -1.88 -2.68 -5.35
N ILE A 42 -2.89 -3.53 -5.58
CA ILE A 42 -2.85 -4.94 -5.18
C ILE A 42 -1.73 -5.66 -5.93
N SER A 43 -1.64 -5.46 -7.25
CA SER A 43 -0.57 -6.03 -8.07
C SER A 43 0.81 -5.65 -7.58
N TRP A 44 1.03 -4.36 -7.26
CA TRP A 44 2.27 -3.85 -6.67
C TRP A 44 2.54 -4.48 -5.29
N PHE A 45 1.52 -4.51 -4.43
CA PHE A 45 1.64 -5.04 -3.07
C PHE A 45 2.05 -6.52 -3.04
N GLU A 46 1.58 -7.30 -4.00
CA GLU A 46 1.83 -8.74 -4.09
C GLU A 46 3.07 -9.11 -4.90
N ASN A 47 3.36 -8.38 -5.98
CA ASN A 47 4.37 -8.77 -6.98
C ASN A 47 5.60 -7.86 -7.01
N GLU A 48 5.49 -6.60 -6.57
CA GLU A 48 6.60 -5.66 -6.67
C GLU A 48 7.58 -5.85 -5.50
N PRO A 49 8.85 -6.25 -5.76
CA PRO A 49 9.85 -6.35 -4.71
C PRO A 49 10.32 -4.96 -4.31
N ILE A 50 10.39 -4.69 -3.00
CA ILE A 50 10.89 -3.43 -2.48
C ILE A 50 12.40 -3.60 -2.19
N PRO A 51 13.29 -2.93 -2.93
CA PRO A 51 14.75 -3.09 -2.77
C PRO A 51 15.23 -2.73 -1.37
N ALA A 52 14.61 -1.71 -0.75
CA ALA A 52 14.92 -1.25 0.61
C ALA A 52 14.73 -2.33 1.67
N PHE A 53 13.94 -3.38 1.40
CA PHE A 53 13.66 -4.48 2.33
C PHE A 53 14.26 -5.82 1.86
N GLY A 54 15.34 -5.78 1.09
CA GLY A 54 16.01 -6.97 0.58
C GLY A 54 15.21 -7.69 -0.50
N ASN A 55 14.55 -6.93 -1.39
CA ASN A 55 13.70 -7.44 -2.48
C ASN A 55 12.48 -8.24 -1.99
N LYS A 56 11.97 -7.93 -0.79
CA LYS A 56 10.71 -8.48 -0.29
C LYS A 56 9.53 -7.67 -0.79
N THR A 57 8.42 -8.34 -1.08
CA THR A 57 7.16 -7.67 -1.44
C THR A 57 6.47 -7.11 -0.21
N ALA A 58 5.63 -6.09 -0.38
CA ALA A 58 4.86 -5.50 0.70
C ALA A 58 4.01 -6.56 1.43
N LYS A 59 3.40 -7.50 0.68
CA LYS A 59 2.69 -8.66 1.25
C LYS A 59 3.56 -9.50 2.16
N SER A 60 4.80 -9.80 1.76
CA SER A 60 5.71 -10.60 2.58
C SER A 60 6.10 -9.87 3.87
N LEU A 61 6.28 -8.54 3.81
CA LEU A 61 6.61 -7.74 4.99
C LEU A 61 5.44 -7.69 5.96
N CYS A 62 4.25 -7.36 5.47
CA CYS A 62 3.02 -7.35 6.24
C CYS A 62 2.71 -8.72 6.86
N GLY A 63 2.88 -9.82 6.11
CA GLY A 63 2.73 -11.19 6.62
C GLY A 63 3.76 -11.58 7.68
N SER A 64 4.90 -10.88 7.75
CA SER A 64 5.94 -11.09 8.78
C SER A 64 5.77 -10.16 9.99
N GLY A 65 4.66 -9.42 10.10
CA GLY A 65 4.43 -8.44 11.17
C GLY A 65 5.16 -7.11 10.97
N GLN A 66 5.71 -6.85 9.79
CA GLN A 66 6.46 -5.63 9.45
C GLN A 66 5.62 -4.65 8.64
N ALA A 67 4.31 -4.59 8.89
CA ALA A 67 3.40 -3.69 8.18
C ALA A 67 3.74 -2.20 8.42
N GLU A 68 4.19 -1.86 9.63
CA GLU A 68 4.59 -0.49 9.99
C GLU A 68 5.74 0.01 9.11
N GLN A 69 6.74 -0.84 8.83
CA GLN A 69 7.86 -0.49 7.94
C GLN A 69 7.40 -0.18 6.51
N VAL A 70 6.38 -0.89 6.01
CA VAL A 70 5.79 -0.61 4.69
C VAL A 70 5.15 0.79 4.70
N ILE A 71 4.47 1.16 5.78
CA ILE A 71 3.86 2.48 5.91
C ILE A 71 4.92 3.57 6.01
N GLU A 72 5.96 3.37 6.81
CA GLU A 72 7.08 4.32 6.89
C GLU A 72 7.77 4.50 5.54
N TYR A 73 7.92 3.43 4.77
CA TYR A 73 8.43 3.49 3.40
C TYR A 73 7.51 4.32 2.49
N LEU A 74 6.20 4.10 2.53
CA LEU A 74 5.23 4.91 1.77
C LEU A 74 5.25 6.38 2.20
N LYS A 75 5.34 6.66 3.51
CA LYS A 75 5.51 8.02 4.04
C LYS A 75 6.80 8.67 3.56
N ALA A 76 7.89 7.92 3.51
CA ALA A 76 9.18 8.41 3.04
C ALA A 76 9.12 8.75 1.53
N ILE A 77 8.39 7.98 0.72
CA ILE A 77 8.17 8.31 -0.69
C ILE A 77 7.28 9.55 -0.84
N GLU A 78 6.22 9.68 -0.04
CA GLU A 78 5.35 10.87 -0.04
C GLU A 78 6.14 12.13 0.36
N SER A 79 6.88 12.04 1.46
CA SER A 79 7.60 13.17 2.05
C SER A 79 8.91 13.50 1.31
N GLY A 80 9.54 12.50 0.69
CA GLY A 80 10.73 12.61 -0.13
C GLY A 80 10.40 12.68 -1.62
N GLY A 81 9.22 13.22 -1.97
CA GLY A 81 8.81 13.45 -3.35
C GLY A 81 10.00 13.97 -4.15
N PHE A 82 10.32 13.28 -5.26
CA PHE A 82 11.46 13.55 -6.14
C PHE A 82 11.86 15.04 -6.09
N ALA A 83 12.90 15.35 -5.32
CA ALA A 83 13.63 16.59 -5.44
C ALA A 83 14.71 16.39 -6.51
#